data_AF-A0ABD6B388-F1
#
_entry.id   AF-A0ABD6B388-F1
#
_cell.length_a   1.000
_cell.length_b   1.000
_cell.length_c   1.000
_cell.angle_alpha   90.00
_cell.angle_beta   90.00
_cell.angle_gamma   90.00
#
_symmetry.space_group_name_H-M   'P 1'
#
loop_
_entity.id
_entity.type
_entity.pdbx_description
1 polymer ?
#
loop_
_entity_poly.entity_id
_entity_poly.type
_entity_poly.pdbx_seq_one_letter_code
_entity_poly.pdbx_strand_id
1 'polypeptide(L)'
;MDLLSDGNRKEIAVVVVAFVSLALTIPTVAGAASTVWANGGLLRSLSGAIAGVGGVTLDFPVVVLGGLLAGWFALFLVDGTKRVQAALVLLVAVVALLPTLGDLGRVLGAIQRESVTFAAALVVGLLSGGVTSQIYGVKVPNQLSIRERLQWIQFPTASRAFFYTVSVLVLLAALQYVQYATSIVDTLVTLLAGGVAVFALSVFMTYEYQKSVVTITAENDRRAEPYVLGGLFAHAESEREGFPIEGNHLLRQAVTAADESALPDGFGAPVSFGFLAGDVTERTAKVTTEGFSTRDVNRNRLENRLRERNGGGARVKQLLRWVRHHLVLILPAVVRDAMAYQEGTVLNRLDHADTVLLLTRTPGKDDTPEEADLYGLLTELYGDDPSTDVVIATSEAREPADAFDEGISLTDGVFPSEVADRLGIDADGVGERYAIVPTNRFDGGDEGFDVLIETL
;
A
#
# COMPACT_ATOMS: atom_id res chain seq x y z
N MET A 1 -1.11 26.69 6.39
CA MET A 1 -1.81 25.54 7.00
C MET A 1 -2.30 24.76 5.81
N ASP A 2 -1.43 23.88 5.29
CA ASP A 2 -1.70 23.21 4.02
C ASP A 2 -2.85 22.23 4.21
N LEU A 3 -3.88 22.42 3.40
CA LEU A 3 -5.02 21.53 3.36
C LEU A 3 -4.49 20.19 2.85
N LEU A 4 -4.47 19.18 3.71
CA LEU A 4 -4.16 17.80 3.35
C LEU A 4 -4.88 17.45 2.04
N SER A 5 -4.13 16.97 1.05
CA SER A 5 -4.67 16.45 -0.22
C SER A 5 -5.74 15.38 0.04
N ASP A 6 -6.70 15.22 -0.86
CA ASP A 6 -7.81 14.29 -0.65
C ASP A 6 -7.35 12.82 -0.53
N GLY A 7 -6.22 12.45 -1.15
CA GLY A 7 -5.55 11.17 -0.95
C GLY A 7 -5.11 10.95 0.49
N ASN A 8 -4.44 11.94 1.09
CA ASN A 8 -4.04 11.91 2.50
C ASN A 8 -5.24 11.78 3.45
N ARG A 9 -6.37 12.43 3.15
CA ARG A 9 -7.59 12.34 3.97
C ARG A 9 -8.22 10.96 3.91
N LYS A 10 -8.29 10.34 2.72
CA LYS A 10 -8.80 8.97 2.54
C LYS A 10 -7.91 7.97 3.31
N GLU A 11 -6.60 8.09 3.20
CA GLU A 11 -5.66 7.24 3.92
C GLU A 11 -5.81 7.38 5.45
N ILE A 12 -5.84 8.61 5.96
CA ILE A 12 -6.08 8.87 7.39
C ILE A 12 -7.41 8.25 7.82
N ALA A 13 -8.48 8.42 7.04
CA ALA A 13 -9.79 7.86 7.36
C ALA A 13 -9.76 6.32 7.43
N VAL A 14 -9.09 5.66 6.48
CA VAL A 14 -8.93 4.20 6.48
C VAL A 14 -8.13 3.74 7.70
N VAL A 15 -7.02 4.40 8.01
CA VAL A 15 -6.19 4.09 9.19
C VAL A 15 -6.96 4.29 10.49
N VAL A 16 -7.70 5.39 10.61
CA VAL A 16 -8.52 5.70 11.80
C VAL A 16 -9.68 4.70 11.96
N VAL A 17 -10.38 4.37 10.87
CA VAL A 17 -11.46 3.38 10.90
C VAL A 17 -10.92 2.00 11.27
N ALA A 18 -9.77 1.60 10.72
CA ALA A 18 -9.09 0.37 11.10
C ALA A 18 -8.67 0.38 12.59
N PHE A 19 -8.11 1.49 13.07
CA PHE A 19 -7.73 1.68 14.47
C PHE A 19 -8.94 1.51 15.41
N VAL A 20 -10.03 2.22 15.14
CA VAL A 20 -11.26 2.16 15.95
C VAL A 20 -11.86 0.76 15.90
N SER A 21 -11.91 0.13 14.73
CA SER A 21 -12.41 -1.23 14.56
C SER A 21 -11.60 -2.24 15.37
N LEU A 22 -10.28 -2.11 15.37
CA LEU A 22 -9.37 -2.97 16.13
C LEU A 22 -9.55 -2.77 17.64
N ALA A 23 -9.67 -1.52 18.10
CA ALA A 23 -9.93 -1.20 19.51
C ALA A 23 -11.28 -1.76 20.02
N LEU A 24 -12.33 -1.69 19.19
CA LEU A 24 -13.67 -2.20 19.54
C LEU A 24 -13.78 -3.73 19.51
N THR A 25 -12.99 -4.40 18.67
CA THR A 25 -13.05 -5.86 18.51
C THR A 25 -12.18 -6.62 19.50
N ILE A 26 -11.07 -6.02 19.98
CA ILE A 26 -10.15 -6.65 20.93
C ILE A 26 -10.85 -7.21 22.18
N PRO A 27 -11.72 -6.47 22.90
CA PRO A 27 -12.32 -6.98 24.14
C PRO A 27 -13.12 -8.26 23.90
N THR A 28 -13.91 -8.30 22.82
CA THR A 28 -14.71 -9.47 22.42
C THR A 28 -13.82 -10.65 22.08
N VAL A 29 -12.79 -10.45 21.26
CA VAL A 29 -11.88 -11.52 20.83
C VAL A 29 -11.03 -12.02 22.00
N ALA A 30 -10.52 -11.14 22.85
CA ALA A 30 -9.73 -11.50 24.02
C ALA A 30 -10.59 -12.23 25.07
N GLY A 31 -11.83 -11.80 25.28
CA GLY A 31 -12.80 -12.49 26.12
C GLY A 31 -13.11 -13.90 25.62
N ALA A 32 -13.34 -14.05 24.31
CA ALA A 32 -13.54 -15.33 23.66
C ALA A 32 -12.31 -16.25 23.81
N ALA A 33 -11.11 -15.74 23.54
CA ALA A 33 -9.85 -16.46 23.73
C ALA A 33 -9.67 -16.94 25.18
N SER A 34 -10.05 -16.09 26.15
CA SER A 34 -10.02 -16.46 27.55
C SER A 34 -11.01 -17.56 27.90
N THR A 35 -12.24 -17.50 27.40
CA THR A 35 -13.24 -18.55 27.63
C THR A 35 -12.79 -19.87 27.00
N VAL A 36 -12.26 -19.84 25.77
CA VAL A 36 -11.69 -21.01 25.10
C VAL A 36 -10.54 -21.59 25.91
N TRP A 37 -9.62 -20.77 26.41
CA TRP A 37 -8.53 -21.21 27.28
C TRP A 37 -9.05 -21.80 28.60
N ALA A 38 -10.06 -21.19 29.22
CA ALA A 38 -10.61 -21.66 30.49
C ALA A 38 -11.17 -23.08 30.37
N ASN A 39 -11.83 -23.36 29.25
CA ASN A 39 -12.55 -24.60 28.97
C ASN A 39 -11.72 -25.67 28.23
N GLY A 40 -10.39 -25.54 28.22
CA GLY A 40 -9.53 -26.58 27.64
C GLY A 40 -9.46 -26.59 26.12
N GLY A 41 -9.71 -25.44 25.48
CA GLY A 41 -9.56 -25.29 24.03
C GLY A 41 -8.18 -25.69 23.50
N LEU A 42 -8.05 -25.72 22.18
CA LEU A 42 -6.91 -26.35 21.48
C LEU A 42 -5.55 -25.85 21.97
N LEU A 43 -5.39 -24.53 22.16
CA LEU A 43 -4.13 -23.97 22.66
C LEU A 43 -3.76 -24.46 24.05
N ARG A 44 -4.75 -24.61 24.95
CA ARG A 44 -4.51 -25.16 26.30
C ARG A 44 -4.24 -26.66 26.26
N SER A 45 -4.95 -27.40 25.40
CA SER A 45 -4.73 -28.84 25.18
C SER A 45 -3.33 -29.13 24.63
N LEU A 46 -2.89 -28.37 23.61
CA LEU A 46 -1.53 -28.43 23.08
C LEU A 46 -0.50 -28.02 24.14
N SER A 47 -0.80 -27.00 24.94
CA SER A 47 0.08 -26.59 26.04
C SER A 47 0.20 -27.67 27.10
N GLY A 48 -0.88 -28.37 27.42
CA GLY A 48 -0.87 -29.53 28.32
C GLY A 48 -0.06 -30.69 27.76
N ALA A 49 -0.13 -30.95 26.46
CA ALA A 49 0.68 -31.99 25.81
C ALA A 49 2.17 -31.65 25.85
N ILE A 50 2.54 -30.40 25.54
CA ILE A 50 3.92 -29.92 25.62
C ILE A 50 4.43 -29.94 27.06
N ALA A 51 3.62 -29.48 28.02
CA ALA A 51 3.93 -29.52 29.44
C ALA A 51 4.16 -30.96 29.94
N GLY A 52 3.29 -31.90 29.53
CA GLY A 52 3.38 -33.31 29.92
C GLY A 52 4.61 -34.03 29.37
N VAL A 53 5.05 -33.68 28.15
CA VAL A 53 6.23 -34.31 27.50
C VAL A 53 7.54 -33.61 27.91
N GLY A 54 7.53 -32.28 28.02
CA GLY A 54 8.72 -31.47 28.25
C GLY A 54 9.01 -31.14 29.72
N GLY A 55 8.10 -31.47 30.65
CA GLY A 55 8.21 -31.10 32.06
C GLY A 55 8.13 -29.59 32.31
N VAL A 56 7.56 -28.84 31.36
CA VAL A 56 7.40 -27.38 31.43
C VAL A 56 6.02 -27.00 31.97
N THR A 57 5.85 -25.76 32.40
CA THR A 57 4.56 -25.26 32.90
C THR A 57 3.53 -25.11 31.76
N LEU A 58 2.24 -25.10 32.11
CA LEU A 58 1.16 -24.78 31.18
C LEU A 58 1.27 -23.37 30.58
N ASP A 59 2.03 -22.49 31.24
CA ASP A 59 2.28 -21.11 30.81
C ASP A 59 3.33 -21.02 29.69
N PHE A 60 4.17 -22.06 29.52
CA PHE A 60 5.31 -22.05 28.62
C PHE A 60 4.96 -21.65 27.18
N PRO A 61 3.95 -22.24 26.50
CA PRO A 61 3.66 -21.87 25.10
C PRO A 61 3.06 -20.47 24.95
N VAL A 62 2.30 -20.01 25.95
CA VAL A 62 1.75 -18.64 25.98
C VAL A 62 2.89 -17.63 26.05
N VAL A 63 3.88 -17.92 26.89
CA VAL A 63 5.04 -17.06 27.11
C VAL A 63 5.98 -17.05 25.92
N VAL A 64 6.19 -18.21 25.27
CA VAL A 64 6.97 -18.30 24.02
C VAL A 64 6.30 -17.52 22.89
N LEU A 65 4.99 -17.71 22.67
CA LEU A 65 4.27 -16.96 21.63
C LEU A 65 4.24 -15.46 21.93
N GLY A 66 4.00 -15.07 23.19
CA GLY A 66 4.04 -13.67 23.61
C GLY A 66 5.41 -13.03 23.40
N GLY A 67 6.49 -13.74 23.72
CA GLY A 67 7.86 -13.29 23.49
C GLY A 67 8.17 -13.12 22.01
N LEU A 68 7.84 -14.11 21.17
CA LEU A 68 8.03 -14.03 19.71
C LEU A 68 7.28 -12.84 19.10
N LEU A 69 6.00 -12.67 19.45
CA LEU A 69 5.18 -11.55 19.00
C LEU A 69 5.76 -10.21 19.45
N ALA A 70 6.22 -10.09 20.70
CA ALA A 70 6.87 -8.89 21.21
C ALA A 70 8.20 -8.58 20.47
N GLY A 71 8.99 -9.61 20.15
CA GLY A 71 10.22 -9.48 19.37
C GLY A 71 9.95 -8.98 17.95
N TRP A 72 9.02 -9.60 17.22
CA TRP A 72 8.62 -9.09 15.89
C TRP A 72 8.01 -7.70 15.97
N PHE A 73 7.24 -7.42 17.03
CA PHE A 73 6.64 -6.10 17.22
C PHE A 73 7.66 -5.00 17.51
N ALA A 74 8.71 -5.32 18.27
CA ALA A 74 9.81 -4.39 18.50
C ALA A 74 10.52 -3.99 17.19
N LEU A 75 10.63 -4.92 16.23
CA LEU A 75 11.17 -4.58 14.90
C LEU A 75 10.29 -3.59 14.14
N PHE A 76 8.96 -3.69 14.25
CA PHE A 76 8.05 -2.69 13.65
C PHE A 76 8.21 -1.29 14.23
N LEU A 77 8.52 -1.17 15.52
CA LEU A 77 8.73 0.14 16.15
C LEU A 77 10.00 0.83 15.63
N VAL A 78 10.97 0.05 15.15
CA VAL A 78 12.24 0.54 14.59
C VAL A 78 12.21 0.61 13.07
N ASP A 79 11.21 0.00 12.44
CA ASP A 79 11.02 0.04 10.99
C ASP A 79 10.70 1.47 10.51
N GLY A 80 11.49 1.95 9.54
CA GLY A 80 11.43 3.32 9.06
C GLY A 80 10.07 3.74 8.53
N THR A 81 9.33 2.81 7.93
CA THR A 81 8.03 3.08 7.27
C THR A 81 6.83 2.66 8.11
N LYS A 82 7.04 1.86 9.17
CA LYS A 82 5.96 1.28 9.99
C LYS A 82 5.89 1.80 11.42
N ARG A 83 6.85 2.61 11.86
CA ARG A 83 6.92 3.15 13.23
C ARG A 83 5.64 3.81 13.72
N VAL A 84 4.95 4.60 12.88
CA VAL A 84 3.71 5.31 13.26
C VAL A 84 2.56 4.31 13.44
N GLN A 85 2.40 3.39 12.50
CA GLN A 85 1.39 2.34 12.57
C GLN A 85 1.64 1.41 13.77
N ALA A 86 2.90 1.06 14.04
CA ALA A 86 3.31 0.31 15.21
C ALA A 86 2.98 1.05 16.51
N ALA A 87 3.25 2.36 16.59
CA ALA A 87 2.90 3.16 17.76
C ALA A 87 1.37 3.20 17.99
N LEU A 88 0.57 3.30 16.93
CA LEU A 88 -0.88 3.23 17.02
C LEU A 88 -1.36 1.86 17.50
N VAL A 89 -0.84 0.76 16.94
CA VAL A 89 -1.17 -0.60 17.39
C VAL A 89 -0.75 -0.80 18.85
N LEU A 90 0.40 -0.27 19.27
CA LEU A 90 0.85 -0.30 20.65
C LEU A 90 -0.12 0.46 21.56
N LEU A 91 -0.58 1.64 21.14
CA LEU A 91 -1.59 2.41 21.88
C LEU A 91 -2.87 1.59 22.08
N VAL A 92 -3.37 0.92 21.03
CA VAL A 92 -4.54 0.04 21.16
C VAL A 92 -4.25 -1.13 22.11
N ALA A 93 -3.08 -1.75 21.98
CA ALA A 93 -2.68 -2.84 22.87
C ALA A 93 -2.64 -2.38 24.33
N VAL A 94 -2.18 -1.16 24.60
CA VAL A 94 -2.11 -0.61 25.96
C VAL A 94 -3.49 -0.20 26.50
N VAL A 95 -4.36 0.36 25.67
CA VAL A 95 -5.65 0.92 26.11
C VAL A 95 -6.77 -0.13 26.12
N ALA A 96 -6.79 -1.06 25.18
CA ALA A 96 -7.85 -2.05 25.04
C ALA A 96 -7.41 -3.46 25.46
N LEU A 97 -6.22 -3.90 25.05
CA LEU A 97 -5.79 -5.28 25.28
C LEU A 97 -5.25 -5.48 26.70
N LEU A 98 -4.39 -4.59 27.21
CA LEU A 98 -3.77 -4.74 28.53
C LEU A 98 -4.78 -4.73 29.69
N PRO A 99 -5.80 -3.84 29.74
CA PRO A 99 -6.82 -3.92 30.77
C PRO A 99 -7.58 -5.24 30.69
N THR A 100 -7.99 -5.64 29.48
CA THR A 100 -8.67 -6.92 29.26
C THR A 100 -7.81 -8.11 29.70
N LEU A 101 -6.52 -8.14 29.37
CA LEU A 101 -5.61 -9.21 29.78
C LEU A 101 -5.26 -9.16 31.28
N GLY A 102 -5.24 -7.97 31.87
CA GLY A 102 -5.03 -7.73 33.29
C GLY A 102 -6.17 -8.26 34.13
N ASP A 103 -7.41 -7.96 33.74
CA ASP A 103 -8.64 -8.48 34.34
C ASP A 103 -8.73 -10.01 34.20
N LEU A 104 -8.20 -10.55 33.11
CA LEU A 104 -8.12 -11.98 32.87
C LEU A 104 -6.97 -12.68 33.62
N GLY A 105 -6.01 -11.95 34.19
CA GLY A 105 -4.94 -12.44 35.07
C GLY A 105 -3.95 -13.46 34.48
N ARG A 106 -4.10 -13.83 33.19
CA ARG A 106 -3.46 -15.02 32.61
C ARG A 106 -2.14 -14.74 31.89
N VAL A 107 -1.98 -13.59 31.25
CA VAL A 107 -0.79 -13.31 30.41
C VAL A 107 0.32 -12.64 31.21
N LEU A 108 0.03 -11.53 31.91
CA LEU A 108 1.04 -10.82 32.70
C LEU A 108 1.60 -11.68 33.84
N GLY A 109 0.74 -12.47 34.51
CA GLY A 109 1.16 -13.42 35.54
C GLY A 109 2.03 -14.55 34.99
N ALA A 110 1.72 -15.07 33.79
CA ALA A 110 2.53 -16.09 33.13
C ALA A 110 3.92 -15.55 32.75
N ILE A 111 3.98 -14.33 32.18
CA ILE A 111 5.26 -13.67 31.83
C ILE A 111 6.11 -13.43 33.08
N GLN A 112 5.51 -13.03 34.21
CA GLN A 112 6.25 -12.86 35.46
C GLN A 112 6.83 -14.19 35.99
N ARG A 113 6.06 -15.29 35.89
CA ARG A 113 6.51 -16.62 36.34
C ARG A 113 7.60 -17.21 35.44
N GLU A 114 7.55 -16.93 34.15
CA GLU A 114 8.43 -17.53 33.11
C GLU A 114 9.26 -16.46 32.39
N SER A 115 9.77 -15.48 33.12
CA SER A 115 10.43 -14.28 32.55
C SER A 115 11.67 -14.60 31.70
N VAL A 116 12.44 -15.63 32.07
CA VAL A 116 13.61 -16.08 31.29
C VAL A 116 13.18 -16.68 29.95
N THR A 117 12.14 -17.51 29.95
CA THR A 117 11.55 -18.10 28.74
C THR A 117 10.99 -17.01 27.82
N PHE A 118 10.31 -16.01 28.39
CA PHE A 118 9.83 -14.84 27.66
C PHE A 118 10.97 -14.09 26.98
N ALA A 119 12.03 -13.77 27.72
CA ALA A 119 13.19 -13.05 27.20
C ALA A 119 13.90 -13.81 26.09
N ALA A 120 14.08 -15.13 26.25
CA ALA A 120 14.64 -15.99 25.22
C ALA A 120 13.78 -15.99 23.94
N ALA A 121 12.46 -16.15 24.08
CA ALA A 121 11.54 -16.11 22.95
C ALA A 121 11.50 -14.73 22.27
N LEU A 122 11.62 -13.64 23.02
CA LEU A 122 11.74 -12.28 22.49
C LEU A 122 13.01 -12.13 21.63
N VAL A 123 14.16 -12.61 22.12
CA VAL A 123 15.40 -12.61 21.35
C VAL A 123 15.25 -13.45 20.08
N VAL A 124 14.63 -14.62 20.15
CA VAL A 124 14.34 -15.45 18.96
C VAL A 124 13.42 -14.70 17.99
N GLY A 125 12.42 -13.96 18.49
CA GLY A 125 11.55 -13.11 17.68
C GLY A 125 12.34 -12.03 16.94
N LEU A 126 13.20 -11.28 17.66
CA LEU A 126 14.09 -10.28 17.07
C LEU A 126 15.01 -10.89 16.01
N LEU A 127 15.65 -12.02 16.31
CA LEU A 127 16.57 -12.68 15.39
C LEU A 127 15.86 -13.19 14.14
N SER A 128 14.74 -13.92 14.32
CA SER A 128 13.97 -14.49 13.21
C SER A 128 13.35 -13.42 12.31
N GLY A 129 12.84 -12.32 12.89
CA GLY A 129 12.33 -11.20 12.13
C GLY A 129 13.42 -10.37 11.44
N GLY A 130 14.62 -10.31 12.03
CA GLY A 130 15.78 -9.59 11.52
C GLY A 130 16.52 -10.28 10.37
N VAL A 131 16.36 -11.60 10.17
CA VAL A 131 17.10 -12.38 9.15
C VAL A 131 16.96 -11.82 7.73
N THR A 132 15.81 -11.21 7.42
CA THR A 132 15.54 -10.65 6.09
C THR A 132 15.43 -9.13 6.12
N SER A 133 16.12 -8.44 7.03
CA SER A 133 16.15 -6.98 7.01
C SER A 133 16.61 -6.52 5.63
N GLN A 134 15.79 -5.74 4.96
CA GLN A 134 16.14 -5.14 3.68
C GLN A 134 16.49 -3.68 3.93
N ILE A 135 17.65 -3.26 3.44
CA ILE A 135 18.03 -1.86 3.38
C ILE A 135 17.80 -1.42 1.94
N TYR A 136 16.73 -0.67 1.70
CA TYR A 136 16.48 -0.07 0.39
C TYR A 136 17.20 1.28 0.29
N GLY A 137 17.58 1.68 -0.93
CA GLY A 137 17.95 3.07 -1.20
C GLY A 137 19.27 3.58 -0.61
N VAL A 138 20.35 2.81 -0.67
CA VAL A 138 21.63 3.35 -0.16
C VAL A 138 22.37 4.17 -1.22
N LYS A 139 22.23 5.51 -1.20
CA LYS A 139 23.30 6.42 -1.65
C LYS A 139 24.54 6.07 -0.82
N VAL A 140 25.69 5.86 -1.50
CA VAL A 140 26.96 5.32 -0.96
C VAL A 140 26.98 5.23 0.58
N PRO A 141 26.89 4.02 1.18
CA PRO A 141 26.54 3.82 2.59
C PRO A 141 27.35 4.67 3.56
N ASN A 142 28.60 4.98 3.21
CA ASN A 142 29.59 5.66 4.03
C ASN A 142 29.29 7.14 4.33
N GLN A 143 28.27 7.75 3.71
CA GLN A 143 27.93 9.16 3.92
C GLN A 143 26.68 9.39 4.78
N LEU A 144 25.90 8.35 5.06
CA LEU A 144 24.66 8.46 5.84
C LEU A 144 24.89 8.26 7.34
N SER A 145 24.29 9.13 8.15
CA SER A 145 24.21 9.00 9.59
C SER A 145 23.42 7.73 10.00
N ILE A 146 23.63 7.25 11.23
CA ILE A 146 22.93 6.05 11.74
C ILE A 146 21.40 6.26 11.73
N ARG A 147 20.94 7.50 11.96
CA ARG A 147 19.52 7.84 11.97
C ARG A 147 18.90 7.75 10.58
N GLU A 148 19.59 8.25 9.56
CA GLU A 148 19.16 8.13 8.16
C GLU A 148 19.13 6.67 7.74
N ARG A 149 20.16 5.89 8.07
CA ARG A 149 20.17 4.45 7.76
C ARG A 149 18.98 3.70 8.36
N LEU A 150 18.56 4.04 9.58
CA LEU A 150 17.41 3.42 10.25
C LEU A 150 16.06 3.73 9.57
N GLN A 151 15.93 4.89 8.90
CA GLN A 151 14.72 5.23 8.14
C GLN A 151 14.50 4.31 6.93
N TRP A 152 15.54 3.62 6.49
CA TRP A 152 15.53 2.77 5.31
C TRP A 152 15.54 1.27 5.60
N ILE A 153 15.59 0.88 6.89
CA ILE A 153 15.54 -0.53 7.28
C ILE A 153 14.07 -0.97 7.34
N GLN A 154 13.77 -1.99 6.56
CA GLN A 154 12.46 -2.63 6.53
C GLN A 154 12.55 -4.08 7.02
N PHE A 155 11.56 -4.53 7.77
CA PHE A 155 11.49 -5.89 8.32
C PHE A 155 10.29 -6.69 7.81
N PRO A 156 10.18 -6.95 6.49
CA PRO A 156 9.00 -7.55 5.89
C PRO A 156 8.66 -8.95 6.43
N THR A 157 9.66 -9.73 6.86
CA THR A 157 9.41 -11.06 7.45
C THR A 157 8.84 -10.95 8.85
N ALA A 158 9.38 -10.07 9.70
CA ALA A 158 8.78 -9.79 11.01
C ALA A 158 7.33 -9.36 10.86
N SER A 159 7.06 -8.53 9.84
CA SER A 159 5.75 -8.05 9.50
C SER A 159 4.76 -9.16 9.20
N ARG A 160 5.11 -10.01 8.23
CA ARG A 160 4.28 -11.14 7.82
C ARG A 160 4.11 -12.14 8.96
N ALA A 161 5.18 -12.46 9.69
CA ALA A 161 5.14 -13.40 10.80
C ALA A 161 4.19 -12.95 11.91
N PHE A 162 4.28 -11.67 12.32
CA PHE A 162 3.35 -11.09 13.29
C PHE A 162 1.91 -11.16 12.80
N PHE A 163 1.65 -10.67 11.58
CA PHE A 163 0.31 -10.64 11.00
C PHE A 163 -0.35 -12.03 10.93
N TYR A 164 0.34 -13.01 10.36
CA TYR A 164 -0.20 -14.36 10.22
C TYR A 164 -0.42 -15.02 11.57
N THR A 165 0.53 -14.87 12.50
CA THR A 165 0.41 -15.48 13.83
C THR A 165 -0.77 -14.88 14.59
N VAL A 166 -0.89 -13.56 14.64
CA VAL A 166 -2.01 -12.89 15.32
C VAL A 166 -3.34 -13.26 14.65
N SER A 167 -3.41 -13.25 13.32
CA SER A 167 -4.63 -13.58 12.58
C SER A 167 -5.10 -15.01 12.85
N VAL A 168 -4.17 -15.97 12.83
CA VAL A 168 -4.47 -17.38 13.17
C VAL A 168 -4.96 -17.49 14.60
N LEU A 169 -4.33 -16.83 15.57
CA LEU A 169 -4.75 -16.86 16.97
C LEU A 169 -6.15 -16.26 17.15
N VAL A 170 -6.43 -15.13 16.52
CA VAL A 170 -7.74 -14.45 16.56
C VAL A 170 -8.83 -15.34 15.96
N LEU A 171 -8.60 -15.89 14.75
CA LEU A 171 -9.58 -16.75 14.08
C LEU A 171 -9.80 -18.06 14.85
N LEU A 172 -8.74 -18.68 15.36
CA LEU A 172 -8.86 -19.90 16.18
C LEU A 172 -9.67 -19.63 17.45
N ALA A 173 -9.41 -18.52 18.14
CA ALA A 173 -10.18 -18.13 19.31
C ALA A 173 -11.66 -17.91 18.98
N ALA A 174 -11.95 -17.15 17.91
CA ALA A 174 -13.32 -16.85 17.49
C ALA A 174 -14.08 -18.12 17.05
N LEU A 175 -13.44 -19.01 16.28
CA LEU A 175 -14.05 -20.25 15.79
C LEU A 175 -14.25 -21.27 16.91
N GLN A 176 -13.31 -21.42 17.83
CA GLN A 176 -13.46 -22.35 18.96
C GLN A 176 -14.50 -21.86 19.96
N TYR A 177 -14.65 -20.54 20.11
CA TYR A 177 -15.66 -19.97 20.99
C TYR A 177 -17.09 -20.42 20.64
N VAL A 178 -17.37 -20.75 19.37
CA VAL A 178 -18.66 -21.33 18.92
C VAL A 178 -19.06 -22.55 19.75
N GLN A 179 -18.10 -23.37 20.19
CA GLN A 179 -18.36 -24.59 20.96
C GLN A 179 -18.74 -24.30 22.42
N TYR A 180 -18.44 -23.11 22.91
CA TYR A 180 -18.61 -22.70 24.31
C TYR A 180 -19.65 -21.59 24.49
N ALA A 181 -20.11 -20.99 23.40
CA ALA A 181 -21.07 -19.90 23.42
C ALA A 181 -22.44 -20.37 23.89
N THR A 182 -23.05 -19.60 24.80
CA THR A 182 -24.38 -19.88 25.34
C THR A 182 -25.51 -19.36 24.46
N SER A 183 -25.21 -18.46 23.51
CA SER A 183 -26.20 -17.89 22.59
C SER A 183 -25.66 -17.80 21.15
N ILE A 184 -26.58 -17.85 20.19
CA ILE A 184 -26.28 -17.66 18.76
C ILE A 184 -25.80 -16.21 18.51
N VAL A 185 -26.35 -15.24 19.24
CA VAL A 185 -25.98 -13.83 19.09
C VAL A 185 -24.53 -13.61 19.50
N ASP A 186 -24.09 -14.16 20.64
CA ASP A 186 -22.69 -14.05 21.11
C ASP A 186 -21.72 -14.73 20.15
N THR A 187 -22.15 -15.87 19.56
CA THR A 187 -21.40 -16.56 18.52
C THR A 187 -21.19 -15.65 17.30
N LEU A 188 -22.27 -15.07 16.76
CA LEU A 188 -22.20 -14.21 15.58
C LEU A 188 -21.36 -12.95 15.83
N VAL A 189 -21.54 -12.31 16.99
CA VAL A 189 -20.77 -11.12 17.37
C VAL A 189 -19.28 -11.45 17.48
N THR A 190 -18.92 -12.59 18.07
CA THR A 190 -17.52 -13.00 18.23
C THR A 190 -16.86 -13.35 16.90
N LEU A 191 -17.58 -14.08 16.03
CA LEU A 191 -17.08 -14.40 14.69
C LEU A 191 -16.88 -13.14 13.83
N LEU A 192 -17.85 -12.22 13.87
CA LEU A 192 -17.75 -10.94 13.17
C LEU A 192 -16.62 -10.08 13.73
N ALA A 193 -16.46 -10.01 15.06
CA ALA A 193 -15.37 -9.30 15.70
C ALA A 193 -14.01 -9.90 15.32
N GLY A 194 -13.88 -11.22 15.25
CA GLY A 194 -12.67 -11.89 14.78
C GLY A 194 -12.34 -11.55 13.32
N GLY A 195 -13.33 -11.58 12.43
CA GLY A 195 -13.17 -11.19 11.03
C GLY A 195 -12.78 -9.72 10.86
N VAL A 196 -13.45 -8.82 11.58
CA VAL A 196 -13.15 -7.38 11.56
C VAL A 196 -11.78 -7.08 12.17
N ALA A 197 -11.38 -7.75 13.24
CA ALA A 197 -10.05 -7.58 13.84
C ALA A 197 -8.94 -7.99 12.87
N VAL A 198 -9.11 -9.13 12.18
CA VAL A 198 -8.16 -9.62 11.18
C VAL A 198 -8.11 -8.69 9.96
N PHE A 199 -9.25 -8.17 9.52
CA PHE A 199 -9.33 -7.18 8.44
C PHE A 199 -8.68 -5.84 8.83
N ALA A 200 -8.96 -5.33 10.01
CA ALA A 200 -8.36 -4.10 10.51
C ALA A 200 -6.84 -4.26 10.68
N LEU A 201 -6.41 -5.41 11.21
CA LEU A 201 -4.99 -5.75 11.29
C LEU A 201 -4.38 -5.88 9.89
N SER A 202 -5.10 -6.47 8.93
CA SER A 202 -4.61 -6.54 7.56
C SER A 202 -4.39 -5.15 7.02
N VAL A 203 -5.30 -4.19 7.19
CA VAL A 203 -5.09 -2.79 6.74
C VAL A 203 -3.74 -2.24 7.25
N PHE A 204 -3.43 -2.32 8.54
CA PHE A 204 -2.13 -1.88 9.08
C PHE A 204 -0.93 -2.62 8.46
N MET A 205 -1.14 -3.88 8.07
CA MET A 205 -0.11 -4.77 7.56
C MET A 205 0.03 -4.74 6.03
N THR A 206 -1.04 -4.37 5.31
CA THR A 206 -1.18 -4.38 3.84
C THR A 206 -0.99 -3.02 3.23
N TYR A 207 -0.83 -1.95 4.03
CA TYR A 207 -0.09 -0.78 3.55
C TYR A 207 1.31 -1.26 3.21
N GLU A 208 1.54 -1.69 1.97
CA GLU A 208 2.83 -2.18 1.57
C GLU A 208 3.85 -1.07 1.80
N TYR A 209 5.07 -1.48 2.13
CA TYR A 209 6.23 -0.61 2.23
C TYR A 209 6.35 0.35 1.03
N GLN A 210 5.76 -0.06 -0.11
CA GLN A 210 5.79 0.60 -1.40
C GLN A 210 4.35 0.90 -1.88
N LYS A 211 4.08 2.10 -2.40
CA LYS A 211 2.96 2.35 -3.32
C LYS A 211 3.38 1.89 -4.72
N SER A 212 2.59 1.06 -5.38
CA SER A 212 2.86 0.60 -6.74
C SER A 212 2.25 1.54 -7.76
N VAL A 213 3.08 2.29 -8.47
CA VAL A 213 2.68 3.14 -9.59
C VAL A 213 2.99 2.40 -10.90
N VAL A 214 1.94 2.08 -11.65
CA VAL A 214 2.06 1.39 -12.96
C VAL A 214 1.84 2.40 -14.07
N THR A 215 2.76 2.45 -15.02
CA THR A 215 2.71 3.41 -16.12
C THR A 215 2.09 2.81 -17.39
N ILE A 216 1.31 3.61 -18.11
CA ILE A 216 0.85 3.30 -19.47
C ILE A 216 1.19 4.50 -20.35
N THR A 217 1.92 4.26 -21.43
CA THR A 217 2.31 5.31 -22.38
C THR A 217 1.42 5.27 -23.62
N ALA A 218 1.14 6.42 -24.21
CA ALA A 218 0.50 6.45 -25.52
C ALA A 218 1.36 5.73 -26.58
N GLU A 219 0.75 4.96 -27.50
CA GLU A 219 1.48 4.17 -28.51
C GLU A 219 2.26 5.08 -29.46
N ASN A 220 1.66 6.22 -29.82
CA ASN A 220 2.24 7.19 -30.74
C ASN A 220 3.20 8.20 -30.07
N ASP A 221 3.21 8.30 -28.74
CA ASP A 221 4.03 9.26 -27.97
C ASP A 221 5.00 8.58 -27.01
N ARG A 222 5.79 7.62 -27.53
CA ARG A 222 6.74 6.85 -26.72
C ARG A 222 7.79 7.69 -26.00
N ARG A 223 8.09 8.90 -26.50
CA ARG A 223 9.02 9.84 -25.85
C ARG A 223 8.45 10.49 -24.59
N ALA A 224 7.13 10.51 -24.40
CA ALA A 224 6.51 11.00 -23.18
C ALA A 224 6.96 10.18 -21.95
N GLU A 225 7.22 8.88 -22.15
CA GLU A 225 7.71 8.00 -21.08
C GLU A 225 9.07 8.44 -20.50
N PRO A 226 10.18 8.48 -21.26
CA PRO A 226 11.46 8.94 -20.74
C PRO A 226 11.46 10.43 -20.39
N TYR A 227 10.60 11.25 -21.00
CA TYR A 227 10.42 12.65 -20.62
C TYR A 227 9.94 12.75 -19.16
N VAL A 228 8.77 12.16 -18.88
CA VAL A 228 8.11 12.28 -17.57
C VAL A 228 8.85 11.47 -16.53
N LEU A 229 9.21 10.21 -16.80
CA LEU A 229 9.89 9.37 -15.81
C LEU A 229 11.33 9.82 -15.54
N GLY A 230 12.02 10.36 -16.55
CA GLY A 230 13.34 10.96 -16.36
C GLY A 230 13.29 12.22 -15.50
N GLY A 231 12.32 13.11 -15.75
CA GLY A 231 12.10 14.30 -14.93
C GLY A 231 11.66 13.96 -13.50
N LEU A 232 10.68 13.06 -13.37
CA LEU A 232 10.17 12.59 -12.08
C LEU A 232 11.29 11.93 -11.25
N PHE A 233 12.15 11.11 -11.86
CA PHE A 233 13.29 10.51 -11.16
C PHE A 233 14.35 11.55 -10.77
N ALA A 234 14.65 12.52 -11.62
CA ALA A 234 15.59 13.60 -11.30
C ALA A 234 15.10 14.40 -10.08
N HIS A 235 13.83 14.78 -10.10
CA HIS A 235 13.18 15.54 -9.05
C HIS A 235 13.06 14.73 -7.75
N ALA A 236 12.73 13.44 -7.86
CA ALA A 236 12.70 12.54 -6.72
C ALA A 236 14.09 12.37 -6.09
N GLU A 237 15.15 12.27 -6.89
CA GLU A 237 16.52 12.12 -6.39
C GLU A 237 17.02 13.36 -5.62
N SER A 238 16.61 14.56 -6.04
CA SER A 238 16.95 15.82 -5.39
C SER A 238 16.12 16.08 -4.14
N GLU A 239 14.82 15.79 -4.16
CA GLU A 239 13.89 16.28 -3.13
C GLU A 239 13.32 15.20 -2.22
N ARG A 240 13.16 13.97 -2.72
CA ARG A 240 12.47 12.87 -2.01
C ARG A 240 13.32 11.63 -1.81
N GLU A 241 14.64 11.82 -1.77
CA GLU A 241 15.63 10.75 -1.59
C GLU A 241 15.46 9.59 -2.60
N GLY A 242 15.09 9.93 -3.84
CA GLY A 242 14.83 8.97 -4.92
C GLY A 242 16.03 8.08 -5.25
N PHE A 243 15.77 6.82 -5.57
CA PHE A 243 16.78 5.82 -5.87
C PHE A 243 16.35 4.88 -7.01
N PRO A 244 17.28 4.47 -7.89
CA PRO A 244 16.97 3.54 -8.96
C PRO A 244 16.86 2.11 -8.42
N ILE A 245 15.94 1.33 -8.98
CA ILE A 245 15.72 -0.10 -8.67
C ILE A 245 16.12 -0.95 -9.88
N GLU A 246 15.59 -0.63 -11.05
CA GLU A 246 15.86 -1.32 -12.32
C GLU A 246 16.06 -0.31 -13.45
N GLY A 247 16.91 -0.64 -14.42
CA GLY A 247 17.11 0.24 -15.58
C GLY A 247 17.82 1.57 -15.27
N ASN A 248 18.65 1.64 -14.22
CA ASN A 248 19.35 2.88 -13.82
C ASN A 248 20.06 3.59 -14.98
N HIS A 249 20.73 2.85 -15.88
CA HIS A 249 21.40 3.46 -17.03
C HIS A 249 20.42 4.17 -17.97
N LEU A 250 19.21 3.65 -18.15
CA LEU A 250 18.14 4.25 -18.94
C LEU A 250 17.55 5.49 -18.25
N LEU A 251 17.29 5.40 -16.94
CA LEU A 251 16.89 6.56 -16.14
C LEU A 251 17.91 7.68 -16.23
N ARG A 252 19.20 7.35 -16.03
CA ARG A 252 20.29 8.32 -16.12
C ARG A 252 20.41 8.93 -17.51
N GLN A 253 20.28 8.12 -18.55
CA GLN A 253 20.25 8.62 -19.92
C GLN A 253 19.14 9.66 -20.11
N ALA A 254 17.92 9.34 -19.66
CA ALA A 254 16.80 10.28 -19.70
C ALA A 254 17.06 11.54 -18.86
N VAL A 255 17.59 11.42 -17.64
CA VAL A 255 17.95 12.54 -16.75
C VAL A 255 19.01 13.46 -17.36
N THR A 256 19.96 12.91 -18.12
CA THR A 256 21.05 13.70 -18.73
C THR A 256 20.73 14.26 -20.11
N ALA A 257 19.56 13.95 -20.68
CA ALA A 257 19.14 14.50 -21.96
C ALA A 257 19.08 16.03 -21.89
N ALA A 258 19.66 16.70 -22.88
CA ALA A 258 19.72 18.17 -22.94
C ALA A 258 18.42 18.79 -23.44
N ASP A 259 17.70 18.08 -24.30
CA ASP A 259 16.43 18.47 -24.88
C ASP A 259 15.62 17.21 -25.24
N GLU A 260 14.40 17.41 -25.73
CA GLU A 260 13.48 16.34 -26.11
C GLU A 260 14.02 15.47 -27.26
N SER A 261 14.78 16.05 -28.19
CA SER A 261 15.37 15.33 -29.32
C SER A 261 16.46 14.34 -28.89
N ALA A 262 17.08 14.58 -27.73
CA ALA A 262 18.07 13.72 -27.11
C ALA A 262 17.47 12.59 -26.25
N LEU A 263 16.15 12.58 -26.03
CA LEU A 263 15.48 11.49 -25.31
C LEU A 263 15.43 10.21 -26.16
N PRO A 264 15.55 9.02 -25.52
CA PRO A 264 15.33 7.76 -26.21
C PRO A 264 13.86 7.63 -26.66
N ASP A 265 13.62 6.86 -27.72
CA ASP A 265 12.27 6.54 -28.20
C ASP A 265 11.63 5.44 -27.35
N GLY A 266 11.19 5.83 -26.15
CA GLY A 266 10.82 4.92 -25.07
C GLY A 266 12.03 4.26 -24.39
N PHE A 267 11.81 3.54 -23.29
CA PHE A 267 12.92 2.88 -22.59
C PHE A 267 13.36 1.54 -23.19
N GLY A 268 12.47 0.85 -23.92
CA GLY A 268 12.77 -0.43 -24.57
C GLY A 268 13.01 -1.62 -23.62
N ALA A 269 13.09 -1.38 -22.31
CA ALA A 269 13.18 -2.37 -21.24
C ALA A 269 12.51 -1.81 -19.98
N PRO A 270 12.09 -2.67 -19.03
CA PRO A 270 11.51 -2.22 -17.78
C PRO A 270 12.44 -1.31 -16.98
N VAL A 271 11.85 -0.27 -16.39
CA VAL A 271 12.56 0.70 -15.56
C VAL A 271 11.77 0.87 -14.27
N SER A 272 12.47 0.91 -13.14
CA SER A 272 11.82 1.23 -11.86
C SER A 272 12.72 2.03 -10.94
N PHE A 273 12.10 2.92 -10.17
CA PHE A 273 12.75 3.70 -9.12
C PHE A 273 11.77 3.87 -7.96
N GLY A 274 12.31 4.20 -6.79
CA GLY A 274 11.50 4.51 -5.62
C GLY A 274 11.90 5.82 -4.96
N PHE A 275 10.99 6.41 -4.20
CA PHE A 275 11.20 7.65 -3.44
C PHE A 275 10.30 7.70 -2.20
N LEU A 276 10.52 8.63 -1.28
CA LEU A 276 9.64 8.84 -0.12
C LEU A 276 8.42 9.68 -0.52
N ALA A 277 7.23 9.06 -0.50
CA ALA A 277 5.97 9.73 -0.87
C ALA A 277 5.64 10.91 0.06
N GLY A 278 6.16 10.90 1.30
CA GLY A 278 5.93 11.97 2.27
C GLY A 278 4.53 11.96 2.90
N ASP A 279 3.77 10.89 2.67
CA ASP A 279 2.46 10.68 3.29
C ASP A 279 2.57 10.49 4.82
N VAL A 280 1.43 10.56 5.51
CA VAL A 280 1.32 10.35 6.97
C VAL A 280 1.90 9.00 7.43
N THR A 281 1.91 8.01 6.53
CA THR A 281 2.46 6.67 6.77
C THR A 281 3.92 6.52 6.34
N GLU A 282 4.59 7.58 5.86
CA GLU A 282 5.99 7.61 5.41
C GLU A 282 6.31 6.44 4.44
N ARG A 283 5.38 6.10 3.53
CA ARG A 283 5.57 5.04 2.54
C ARG A 283 6.61 5.44 1.51
N THR A 284 7.29 4.43 0.96
CA THR A 284 8.02 4.62 -0.30
C THR A 284 7.02 4.52 -1.44
N ALA A 285 7.14 5.33 -2.49
CA ALA A 285 6.48 5.09 -3.76
C ALA A 285 7.46 4.34 -4.66
N LYS A 286 6.99 3.32 -5.38
CA LYS A 286 7.75 2.59 -6.40
C LYS A 286 7.06 2.82 -7.74
N VAL A 287 7.73 3.57 -8.60
CA VAL A 287 7.30 3.79 -9.98
C VAL A 287 7.91 2.72 -10.84
N THR A 288 7.07 1.97 -11.55
CA THR A 288 7.49 0.90 -12.45
C THR A 288 6.88 1.09 -13.82
N THR A 289 7.73 1.15 -14.83
CA THR A 289 7.33 0.94 -16.22
C THR A 289 7.75 -0.45 -16.67
N GLU A 290 6.78 -1.22 -17.17
CA GLU A 290 7.01 -2.48 -17.87
C GLU A 290 6.97 -2.28 -19.41
N GLY A 291 6.94 -1.02 -19.88
CA GLY A 291 6.83 -0.67 -21.29
C GLY A 291 5.43 -0.86 -21.88
N PHE A 292 4.39 -0.87 -21.03
CA PHE A 292 3.01 -0.99 -21.48
C PHE A 292 2.58 0.24 -22.27
N SER A 293 1.99 0.00 -23.43
CA SER A 293 1.30 1.04 -24.19
C SER A 293 -0.21 0.83 -24.21
N THR A 294 -0.91 1.84 -24.69
CA THR A 294 -2.36 1.81 -24.94
C THR A 294 -2.79 0.62 -25.81
N ARG A 295 -1.91 0.14 -26.71
CA ARG A 295 -2.15 -1.06 -27.53
C ARG A 295 -2.24 -2.36 -26.74
N ASP A 296 -1.52 -2.45 -25.62
CA ASP A 296 -1.53 -3.65 -24.78
C ASP A 296 -2.82 -3.74 -23.94
N VAL A 297 -3.58 -2.65 -23.87
CA VAL A 297 -4.88 -2.59 -23.21
C VAL A 297 -5.97 -3.06 -24.17
N ASN A 298 -6.51 -4.24 -23.92
CA ASN A 298 -7.60 -4.78 -24.73
C ASN A 298 -8.91 -4.01 -24.49
N ARG A 299 -9.26 -3.10 -25.43
CA ARG A 299 -10.47 -2.26 -25.38
C ARG A 299 -11.75 -3.06 -25.12
N ASN A 300 -11.96 -4.18 -25.82
CA ASN A 300 -13.15 -5.01 -25.62
C ASN A 300 -13.26 -5.56 -24.19
N ARG A 301 -12.13 -5.93 -23.58
CA ARG A 301 -12.11 -6.36 -22.17
C ARG A 301 -12.37 -5.20 -21.22
N LEU A 302 -11.84 -4.02 -21.50
CA LEU A 302 -12.06 -2.81 -20.72
C LEU A 302 -13.54 -2.39 -20.74
N GLU A 303 -14.16 -2.33 -21.92
CA GLU A 303 -15.58 -2.01 -22.08
C GLU A 303 -16.50 -3.03 -21.41
N ASN A 304 -16.17 -4.33 -21.49
CA ASN A 304 -16.92 -5.36 -20.77
C ASN A 304 -16.85 -5.15 -19.25
N ARG A 305 -15.69 -4.78 -18.72
CA ARG A 305 -15.52 -4.46 -17.29
C ARG A 305 -16.29 -3.20 -16.88
N LEU A 306 -16.30 -2.17 -17.72
CA LEU A 306 -17.11 -0.97 -17.50
C LEU A 306 -18.61 -1.30 -17.47
N ARG A 307 -19.09 -2.13 -18.39
CA ARG A 307 -20.49 -2.61 -18.36
C ARG A 307 -20.81 -3.42 -17.11
N GLU A 308 -19.90 -4.27 -16.66
CA GLU A 308 -20.05 -5.00 -15.40
C GLU A 308 -20.06 -4.07 -14.17
N ARG A 309 -19.27 -2.98 -14.24
CA ARG A 309 -19.19 -1.96 -13.21
C ARG A 309 -20.46 -1.12 -13.19
N ASN A 310 -20.99 -0.65 -14.31
CA ASN A 310 -22.16 0.23 -14.39
C ASN A 310 -23.51 -0.50 -14.15
N GLY A 311 -23.49 -1.82 -13.88
CA GLY A 311 -24.67 -2.59 -13.51
C GLY A 311 -25.21 -2.31 -12.10
N GLY A 312 -26.44 -2.75 -11.81
CA GLY A 312 -27.22 -2.48 -10.58
C GLY A 312 -26.66 -3.00 -9.23
N GLY A 313 -25.37 -3.31 -9.14
CA GLY A 313 -24.65 -3.69 -7.92
C GLY A 313 -23.21 -3.18 -7.87
N ALA A 314 -22.88 -2.17 -8.69
CA ALA A 314 -21.56 -1.57 -8.88
C ALA A 314 -20.78 -1.36 -7.58
N ARG A 315 -21.34 -0.54 -6.68
CA ARG A 315 -20.71 -0.12 -5.43
C ARG A 315 -20.48 -1.29 -4.47
N VAL A 316 -21.40 -2.25 -4.42
CA VAL A 316 -21.25 -3.45 -3.58
C VAL A 316 -20.16 -4.36 -4.14
N LYS A 317 -20.10 -4.55 -5.46
CA LYS A 317 -19.03 -5.32 -6.11
C LYS A 317 -17.66 -4.64 -5.95
N GLN A 318 -17.62 -3.31 -5.97
CA GLN A 318 -16.41 -2.51 -5.77
C GLN A 318 -15.92 -2.60 -4.32
N LEU A 319 -16.83 -2.45 -3.35
CA LEU A 319 -16.55 -2.70 -1.95
C LEU A 319 -16.06 -4.15 -1.74
N LEU A 320 -16.73 -5.14 -2.34
CA LEU A 320 -16.31 -6.55 -2.29
C LEU A 320 -14.94 -6.79 -2.93
N ARG A 321 -14.60 -6.10 -4.02
CA ARG A 321 -13.27 -6.16 -4.64
C ARG A 321 -12.22 -5.56 -3.73
N TRP A 322 -12.48 -4.39 -3.14
CA TRP A 322 -11.61 -3.75 -2.16
C TRP A 322 -11.39 -4.63 -0.92
N VAL A 323 -12.48 -5.20 -0.36
CA VAL A 323 -12.42 -6.17 0.74
C VAL A 323 -11.66 -7.42 0.30
N ARG A 324 -11.92 -7.96 -0.90
CA ARG A 324 -11.23 -9.13 -1.44
C ARG A 324 -9.74 -8.86 -1.59
N HIS A 325 -9.31 -7.71 -2.07
CA HIS A 325 -7.90 -7.33 -2.20
C HIS A 325 -7.20 -7.48 -0.83
N HIS A 326 -7.78 -6.91 0.21
CA HIS A 326 -7.27 -7.01 1.58
C HIS A 326 -7.35 -8.44 2.14
N LEU A 327 -8.42 -9.19 1.86
CA LEU A 327 -8.59 -10.58 2.30
C LEU A 327 -7.64 -11.55 1.60
N VAL A 328 -7.31 -11.35 0.32
CA VAL A 328 -6.36 -12.17 -0.44
C VAL A 328 -4.95 -12.07 0.15
N LEU A 329 -4.61 -10.92 0.73
CA LEU A 329 -3.34 -10.73 1.44
C LEU A 329 -3.25 -11.58 2.73
N ILE A 330 -4.39 -12.04 3.27
CA ILE A 330 -4.48 -12.90 4.45
C ILE A 330 -4.34 -14.38 4.09
N LEU A 331 -4.57 -14.74 2.84
CA LEU A 331 -4.48 -16.13 2.39
C LEU A 331 -3.00 -16.57 2.35
N PRO A 332 -2.69 -17.83 2.74
CA PRO A 332 -1.37 -18.43 2.59
C PRO A 332 -0.90 -18.31 1.13
N ALA A 333 0.41 -18.16 0.89
CA ALA A 333 0.97 -18.00 -0.46
C ALA A 333 0.43 -19.04 -1.45
N VAL A 334 0.29 -20.31 -1.06
CA VAL A 334 -0.27 -21.37 -1.91
C VAL A 334 -1.73 -21.12 -2.33
N VAL A 335 -2.54 -20.54 -1.44
CA VAL A 335 -3.94 -20.19 -1.72
C VAL A 335 -4.02 -18.86 -2.46
N ARG A 336 -3.11 -17.94 -2.15
CA ARG A 336 -2.91 -16.71 -2.91
C ARG A 336 -2.55 -17.05 -4.33
N ASP A 337 -1.57 -17.88 -4.62
CA ASP A 337 -1.15 -18.27 -5.97
C ASP A 337 -2.24 -19.08 -6.71
N ALA A 338 -3.16 -19.73 -5.98
CA ALA A 338 -4.33 -20.38 -6.58
C ALA A 338 -5.50 -19.41 -6.86
N MET A 339 -5.60 -18.28 -6.13
CA MET A 339 -6.64 -17.25 -6.29
C MET A 339 -6.17 -16.00 -7.04
N ALA A 340 -4.88 -15.74 -7.02
CA ALA A 340 -4.16 -14.65 -7.64
C ALA A 340 -3.62 -15.19 -8.95
N TYR A 341 -4.12 -14.59 -10.02
CA TYR A 341 -3.44 -14.50 -11.29
C TYR A 341 -3.30 -15.78 -12.13
N GLN A 342 -4.11 -15.81 -13.19
CA GLN A 342 -3.53 -15.98 -14.50
C GLN A 342 -2.62 -14.77 -14.78
N GLU A 343 -1.30 -14.96 -14.67
CA GLU A 343 -0.30 -14.03 -15.17
C GLU A 343 -0.49 -13.77 -16.68
N GLY A 344 -0.37 -12.51 -17.09
CA GLY A 344 -0.14 -12.16 -18.51
C GLY A 344 -1.01 -11.08 -19.14
N THR A 345 -1.79 -10.26 -18.40
CA THR A 345 -2.55 -9.16 -19.02
C THR A 345 -2.39 -7.84 -18.27
N VAL A 346 -2.14 -6.75 -19.01
CA VAL A 346 -1.98 -5.38 -18.50
C VAL A 346 -3.10 -4.96 -17.55
N LEU A 347 -4.36 -5.27 -17.91
CA LEU A 347 -5.52 -4.97 -17.06
C LEU A 347 -5.43 -5.57 -15.66
N ASN A 348 -4.81 -6.73 -15.50
CA ASN A 348 -4.66 -7.33 -14.18
C ASN A 348 -3.66 -6.52 -13.35
N ARG A 349 -2.53 -6.11 -13.96
CA ARG A 349 -1.53 -5.23 -13.32
C ARG A 349 -2.16 -3.93 -12.85
N LEU A 350 -3.00 -3.32 -13.68
CA LEU A 350 -3.74 -2.09 -13.34
C LEU A 350 -4.71 -2.30 -12.17
N ASP A 351 -5.40 -3.45 -12.10
CA ASP A 351 -6.31 -3.77 -10.98
C ASP A 351 -5.60 -3.90 -9.62
N HIS A 352 -4.27 -3.98 -9.61
CA HIS A 352 -3.46 -4.13 -8.39
C HIS A 352 -2.53 -2.94 -8.15
N ALA A 353 -2.59 -1.90 -8.99
CA ALA A 353 -1.81 -0.69 -8.80
C ALA A 353 -2.50 0.22 -7.78
N ASP A 354 -1.72 0.83 -6.88
CA ASP A 354 -2.19 1.95 -6.06
C ASP A 354 -2.46 3.17 -6.95
N THR A 355 -1.65 3.35 -7.99
CA THR A 355 -1.79 4.45 -8.93
C THR A 355 -1.53 4.00 -10.36
N VAL A 356 -2.41 4.39 -11.28
CA VAL A 356 -2.20 4.27 -12.72
C VAL A 356 -1.73 5.61 -13.26
N LEU A 357 -0.48 5.64 -13.75
CA LEU A 357 0.14 6.82 -14.33
C LEU A 357 0.05 6.74 -15.86
N LEU A 358 -0.83 7.52 -16.46
CA LEU A 358 -1.00 7.63 -17.90
C LEU A 358 -0.06 8.71 -18.45
N LEU A 359 0.78 8.36 -19.42
CA LEU A 359 1.83 9.21 -19.96
C LEU A 359 1.53 9.56 -21.41
N THR A 360 1.39 10.85 -21.70
CA THR A 360 1.12 11.35 -23.05
C THR A 360 1.78 12.71 -23.30
N ARG A 361 1.74 13.20 -24.53
CA ARG A 361 2.07 14.59 -24.86
C ARG A 361 0.90 15.51 -24.51
N THR A 362 1.18 16.74 -24.10
CA THR A 362 0.12 17.74 -23.88
C THR A 362 -0.51 18.09 -25.23
N PRO A 363 -1.82 17.89 -25.43
CA PRO A 363 -2.46 18.16 -26.71
C PRO A 363 -2.49 19.67 -27.01
N GLY A 364 -2.11 20.03 -28.23
CA GLY A 364 -2.35 21.36 -28.78
C GLY A 364 -3.84 21.64 -28.97
N LYS A 365 -4.17 22.90 -29.27
CA LYS A 365 -5.57 23.37 -29.42
C LYS A 365 -6.35 22.63 -30.51
N ASP A 366 -5.66 22.23 -31.58
CA ASP A 366 -6.25 21.56 -32.74
C ASP A 366 -5.90 20.06 -32.77
N ASP A 367 -5.23 19.55 -31.73
CA ASP A 367 -4.85 18.14 -31.64
C ASP A 367 -5.98 17.33 -31.03
N THR A 368 -6.37 16.25 -31.71
CA THR A 368 -7.27 15.24 -31.16
C THR A 368 -6.49 13.94 -31.05
N PRO A 369 -5.97 13.58 -29.85
CA PRO A 369 -5.18 12.38 -29.71
C PRO A 369 -6.02 11.15 -30.07
N GLU A 370 -5.49 10.27 -30.94
CA GLU A 370 -6.19 9.05 -31.37
C GLU A 370 -6.56 8.12 -30.20
N GLU A 371 -5.88 8.29 -29.07
CA GLU A 371 -5.94 7.45 -27.87
C GLU A 371 -6.82 8.05 -26.76
N ALA A 372 -7.41 9.23 -27.01
CA ALA A 372 -8.36 9.92 -26.14
C ALA A 372 -9.46 8.99 -25.60
N ASP A 373 -10.05 8.19 -26.49
CA ASP A 373 -11.07 7.18 -26.17
C ASP A 373 -10.61 6.22 -25.06
N LEU A 374 -9.37 5.73 -25.13
CA LEU A 374 -8.88 4.75 -24.18
C LEU A 374 -8.57 5.37 -22.82
N TYR A 375 -8.03 6.59 -22.82
CA TYR A 375 -7.79 7.33 -21.59
C TYR A 375 -9.11 7.64 -20.89
N GLY A 376 -10.14 8.06 -21.64
CA GLY A 376 -11.50 8.21 -21.14
C GLY A 376 -12.07 6.93 -20.53
N LEU A 377 -11.87 5.77 -21.16
CA LEU A 377 -12.33 4.49 -20.59
C LEU A 377 -11.54 4.08 -19.33
N LEU A 378 -10.24 4.39 -19.25
CA LEU A 378 -9.41 4.08 -18.08
C LEU A 378 -9.75 5.01 -16.90
N THR A 379 -9.93 6.31 -17.14
CA THR A 379 -10.39 7.26 -16.11
C THR A 379 -11.81 6.96 -15.68
N GLU A 380 -12.71 6.58 -16.60
CA GLU A 380 -14.05 6.13 -16.23
C GLU A 380 -13.96 4.89 -15.35
N LEU A 381 -13.11 3.89 -15.69
CA LEU A 381 -13.03 2.64 -14.95
C LEU A 381 -12.40 2.78 -13.57
N TYR A 382 -11.32 3.56 -13.44
CA TYR A 382 -10.50 3.63 -12.23
C TYR A 382 -10.66 4.94 -11.44
N GLY A 383 -11.14 6.04 -12.04
CA GLY A 383 -11.22 7.35 -11.35
C GLY A 383 -12.19 7.41 -10.15
N ASP A 384 -13.07 6.41 -10.05
CA ASP A 384 -13.97 6.23 -8.91
C ASP A 384 -13.59 4.99 -8.07
N ASP A 385 -12.45 4.34 -8.37
CA ASP A 385 -11.99 3.17 -7.63
C ASP A 385 -11.36 3.57 -6.29
N PRO A 386 -11.89 3.10 -5.14
CA PRO A 386 -11.31 3.43 -3.84
C PRO A 386 -9.91 2.83 -3.63
N SER A 387 -9.42 1.92 -4.49
CA SER A 387 -8.07 1.36 -4.37
C SER A 387 -7.03 1.93 -5.32
N THR A 388 -7.43 2.66 -6.35
CA THR A 388 -6.53 3.01 -7.45
C THR A 388 -6.76 4.45 -7.89
N ASP A 389 -5.75 5.29 -7.70
CA ASP A 389 -5.76 6.66 -8.20
C ASP A 389 -5.35 6.69 -9.68
N VAL A 390 -5.90 7.63 -10.44
CA VAL A 390 -5.54 7.83 -11.86
C VAL A 390 -4.88 9.19 -12.00
N VAL A 391 -3.66 9.19 -12.52
CA VAL A 391 -2.87 10.39 -12.77
C VAL A 391 -2.47 10.40 -14.24
N ILE A 392 -2.80 11.48 -14.94
CA ILE A 392 -2.38 11.71 -16.32
C ILE A 392 -1.26 12.73 -16.28
N ALA A 393 -0.02 12.30 -16.54
CA ALA A 393 1.10 13.21 -16.67
C ALA A 393 1.33 13.52 -18.14
N THR A 394 1.27 14.80 -18.51
CA THR A 394 1.47 15.24 -19.89
C THR A 394 2.82 15.91 -20.04
N SER A 395 3.53 15.62 -21.13
CA SER A 395 4.83 16.22 -21.46
C SER A 395 4.68 17.49 -22.31
N GLU A 396 5.68 18.36 -22.31
CA GLU A 396 5.75 19.57 -23.16
C GLU A 396 4.58 20.53 -22.98
N ALA A 397 4.16 20.75 -21.73
CA ALA A 397 2.96 21.53 -21.46
C ALA A 397 3.10 23.04 -21.73
N ARG A 398 4.31 23.57 -21.91
CA ARG A 398 4.56 25.02 -22.00
C ARG A 398 3.98 25.67 -23.25
N GLU A 399 4.29 25.13 -24.43
CA GLU A 399 3.77 25.67 -25.68
C GLU A 399 2.22 25.65 -25.73
N PRO A 400 1.54 24.54 -25.36
CA PRO A 400 0.08 24.50 -25.27
C PRO A 400 -0.51 25.45 -24.22
N ALA A 401 0.20 25.71 -23.11
CA ALA A 401 -0.22 26.67 -22.07
C ALA A 401 -0.13 28.11 -22.57
N ASP A 402 0.99 28.48 -23.20
CA ASP A 402 1.17 29.82 -23.77
C ASP A 402 0.18 30.12 -24.91
N ALA A 403 -0.25 29.09 -25.65
CA ALA A 403 -1.30 29.21 -26.66
C ALA A 403 -2.73 29.36 -26.07
N PHE A 404 -2.93 28.97 -24.82
CA PHE A 404 -4.19 29.15 -24.10
C PHE A 404 -4.28 30.55 -23.49
N ASP A 405 -3.29 30.92 -22.67
CA ASP A 405 -3.13 32.26 -22.11
C ASP A 405 -1.67 32.50 -21.69
N GLU A 406 -1.08 33.63 -22.09
CA GLU A 406 0.34 33.91 -21.86
C GLU A 406 0.61 34.05 -20.36
N GLY A 407 1.35 33.09 -19.79
CA GLY A 407 1.70 33.12 -18.37
C GLY A 407 0.72 32.41 -17.43
N ILE A 408 -0.21 31.60 -17.94
CA ILE A 408 -0.98 30.68 -17.08
C ILE A 408 -0.02 29.66 -16.42
N SER A 409 -0.24 29.39 -15.13
CA SER A 409 0.54 28.35 -14.45
C SER A 409 0.06 26.98 -14.93
N LEU A 410 1.00 26.05 -15.11
CA LEU A 410 0.69 24.66 -15.51
C LEU A 410 -0.14 23.93 -14.46
N THR A 411 -0.14 24.43 -13.22
CA THR A 411 -0.83 23.85 -12.07
C THR A 411 -2.13 24.59 -11.73
N ASP A 412 -2.44 25.70 -12.41
CA ASP A 412 -3.72 26.39 -12.28
C ASP A 412 -4.82 25.52 -12.85
N GLY A 413 -5.82 25.14 -12.05
CA GLY A 413 -6.85 24.15 -12.37
C GLY A 413 -7.61 24.37 -13.69
N VAL A 414 -7.62 25.60 -14.23
CA VAL A 414 -8.15 25.89 -15.56
C VAL A 414 -7.39 25.13 -16.65
N PHE A 415 -6.06 25.08 -16.58
CA PHE A 415 -5.24 24.47 -17.62
C PHE A 415 -5.31 22.93 -17.62
N PRO A 416 -5.23 22.21 -16.49
CA PRO A 416 -5.52 20.78 -16.41
C PRO A 416 -6.93 20.41 -16.91
N SER A 417 -7.96 21.20 -16.61
CA SER A 417 -9.32 20.96 -17.15
C SER A 417 -9.38 21.12 -18.66
N GLU A 418 -8.74 22.14 -19.23
CA GLU A 418 -8.64 22.31 -20.68
C GLU A 418 -7.87 21.13 -21.33
N VAL A 419 -6.80 20.66 -20.70
CA VAL A 419 -6.07 19.46 -21.16
C VAL A 419 -6.98 18.23 -21.12
N ALA A 420 -7.83 18.06 -20.10
CA ALA A 420 -8.81 16.97 -20.05
C ALA A 420 -9.77 17.01 -21.25
N ASP A 421 -10.34 18.19 -21.53
CA ASP A 421 -11.26 18.39 -22.64
C ASP A 421 -10.60 18.05 -23.99
N ARG A 422 -9.35 18.48 -24.19
CA ARG A 422 -8.57 18.15 -25.41
C ARG A 422 -8.23 16.67 -25.51
N LEU A 423 -8.02 16.00 -24.38
CA LEU A 423 -7.87 14.54 -24.32
C LEU A 423 -9.21 13.79 -24.46
N GLY A 424 -10.34 14.49 -24.64
CA GLY A 424 -11.66 13.88 -24.75
C GLY A 424 -12.15 13.23 -23.45
N ILE A 425 -11.64 13.69 -22.31
CA ILE A 425 -11.96 13.19 -20.97
C ILE A 425 -12.83 14.22 -20.25
N ASP A 426 -13.72 13.76 -19.38
CA ASP A 426 -14.67 14.58 -18.66
C ASP A 426 -13.99 15.57 -17.68
N ALA A 427 -13.79 16.83 -18.10
CA ALA A 427 -13.06 17.86 -17.35
C ALA A 427 -13.61 18.14 -15.94
N ASP A 428 -14.90 17.89 -15.70
CA ASP A 428 -15.51 18.02 -14.36
C ASP A 428 -14.94 16.98 -13.38
N GLY A 429 -14.34 15.90 -13.87
CA GLY A 429 -13.67 14.90 -13.05
C GLY A 429 -12.25 15.25 -12.60
N VAL A 430 -11.65 16.32 -13.14
CA VAL A 430 -10.28 16.73 -12.80
C VAL A 430 -10.22 17.23 -11.36
N GLY A 431 -9.32 16.66 -10.56
CA GLY A 431 -9.17 16.97 -9.14
C GLY A 431 -10.15 16.24 -8.22
N GLU A 432 -11.22 15.65 -8.76
CA GLU A 432 -12.18 14.85 -7.97
C GLU A 432 -11.99 13.34 -8.16
N ARG A 433 -11.90 12.89 -9.42
CA ARG A 433 -11.81 11.47 -9.81
C ARG A 433 -10.44 11.09 -10.37
N TYR A 434 -9.76 12.03 -11.00
CA TYR A 434 -8.44 11.81 -11.55
C TYR A 434 -7.65 13.12 -11.57
N ALA A 435 -6.33 13.03 -11.58
CA ALA A 435 -5.45 14.18 -11.70
C ALA A 435 -4.91 14.30 -13.12
N ILE A 436 -4.78 15.53 -13.61
CA ILE A 436 -3.97 15.85 -14.78
C ILE A 436 -2.83 16.74 -14.31
N VAL A 437 -1.60 16.32 -14.60
CA VAL A 437 -0.39 16.99 -14.18
C VAL A 437 0.45 17.33 -15.41
N PRO A 438 0.30 18.55 -15.95
CA PRO A 438 1.11 19.01 -17.05
C PRO A 438 2.54 19.27 -16.58
N THR A 439 3.51 18.65 -17.25
CA THR A 439 4.92 18.74 -16.90
C THR A 439 5.71 19.47 -17.99
N ASN A 440 6.75 20.19 -17.56
CA ASN A 440 7.62 20.91 -18.47
C ASN A 440 9.08 20.88 -18.02
N ARG A 441 9.87 20.00 -18.60
CA ARG A 441 11.24 19.77 -18.18
C ARG A 441 12.28 20.71 -18.78
N PHE A 442 12.13 21.07 -20.06
CA PHE A 442 13.23 21.70 -20.81
C PHE A 442 13.13 23.23 -20.91
N ASP A 443 11.97 23.84 -20.60
CA ASP A 443 11.84 25.30 -20.59
C ASP A 443 11.97 25.90 -19.17
N GLY A 444 12.56 25.16 -18.23
CA GLY A 444 13.03 25.67 -16.94
C GLY A 444 11.97 25.81 -15.84
N GLY A 445 10.83 25.13 -15.94
CA GLY A 445 9.78 25.15 -14.90
C GLY A 445 9.50 23.78 -14.30
N ASP A 446 9.91 23.56 -13.05
CA ASP A 446 9.75 22.27 -12.36
C ASP A 446 8.36 22.08 -11.69
N GLU A 447 7.51 23.11 -11.71
CA GLU A 447 6.22 23.15 -10.98
C GLU A 447 5.32 21.91 -11.24
N GLY A 448 5.32 21.38 -12.46
CA GLY A 448 4.54 20.19 -12.79
C GLY A 448 5.10 18.91 -12.16
N PHE A 449 6.43 18.81 -11.99
CA PHE A 449 7.06 17.66 -11.35
C PHE A 449 6.89 17.67 -9.83
N ASP A 450 6.84 18.85 -9.21
CA ASP A 450 6.51 19.02 -7.79
C ASP A 450 5.12 18.43 -7.51
N VAL A 451 4.12 18.85 -8.29
CA VAL A 451 2.74 18.34 -8.19
C VAL A 451 2.68 16.85 -8.51
N LEU A 452 3.44 16.37 -9.50
CA LEU A 452 3.44 14.94 -9.86
C LEU A 452 3.97 14.09 -8.70
N ILE A 453 5.05 14.51 -8.04
CA ILE A 453 5.59 13.81 -6.87
C ILE A 453 4.60 13.83 -5.71
N GLU A 454 3.92 14.94 -5.47
CA GLU A 454 2.94 15.03 -4.38
C GLU A 454 1.67 14.21 -4.62
N THR A 455 1.35 13.96 -5.89
CA THR A 455 0.18 13.18 -6.29
C THR A 455 0.42 11.66 -6.19
N LEU A 456 1.67 11.21 -6.32
CA LEU A 456 2.09 9.80 -6.27
C LEU A 456 2.48 9.36 -4.85
#